data_AF-A0A7X8ZD87-F1
#
_entry.id   AF-A0A7X8ZD87-F1
#
_cell.length_a   1.000
_cell.length_b   1.000
_cell.length_c   1.000
_cell.angle_alpha   90.00
_cell.angle_beta   90.00
_cell.angle_gamma   90.00
#
_symmetry.space_group_name_H-M   'P 1'
#
loop_
_entity.id
_entity.type
_entity.pdbx_description
1 polymer ?
#
loop_
_entity_poly.entity_id
_entity_poly.type
_entity_poly.pdbx_seq_one_letter_code
_entity_poly.pdbx_strand_id
1 'polypeptide(L)'
;MSGIAKMYDTTVVPSKEEVARSWAGSVNLQGSYRLVDLDKEEVGVEVLIATDEDDRLVQIPFSYRSEEVDPQHTLSVVEHGVLGKRWITNALGDPVA
;
A
#
# COMPACT_ATOMS: atom_id res chain seq x y z
N MET A 1 -12.73 -10.08 18.07
CA MET A 1 -12.53 -11.06 16.98
C MET A 1 -11.11 -10.92 16.49
N SER A 2 -10.33 -12.00 16.44
CA SER A 2 -9.02 -12.00 15.79
C SER A 2 -9.23 -12.35 14.31
N GLY A 3 -8.90 -11.43 13.40
CA GLY A 3 -8.88 -11.70 11.96
C GLY A 3 -7.45 -11.96 11.46
N ILE A 4 -7.31 -12.64 10.32
CA ILE A 4 -6.04 -12.84 9.64
C ILE A 4 -6.04 -11.99 8.38
N ALA A 5 -5.02 -11.15 8.20
CA ALA A 5 -4.88 -10.36 6.99
C ALA A 5 -4.55 -11.29 5.81
N LYS A 6 -5.37 -11.22 4.74
CA LYS A 6 -5.13 -12.00 3.51
C LYS A 6 -4.00 -11.36 2.70
N MET A 7 -3.03 -12.18 2.31
CA MET A 7 -1.94 -11.82 1.40
C MET A 7 -1.91 -12.81 0.24
N TYR A 8 -1.79 -12.29 -0.98
CA TYR A 8 -1.64 -13.10 -2.17
C TYR A 8 -0.17 -13.16 -2.55
N ASP A 9 0.35 -14.36 -2.80
CA ASP A 9 1.65 -14.54 -3.42
C ASP A 9 1.49 -14.35 -4.94
N THR A 10 1.64 -13.10 -5.40
CA THR A 10 1.40 -12.71 -6.79
C THR A 10 2.13 -11.42 -7.15
N THR A 11 2.04 -11.02 -8.42
CA THR A 11 2.65 -9.80 -8.93
C THR A 11 1.77 -8.58 -8.68
N VAL A 12 2.42 -7.44 -8.51
CA VAL A 12 1.81 -6.10 -8.52
C VAL A 12 2.67 -5.25 -9.46
N VAL A 13 2.07 -4.65 -10.48
CA VAL A 13 2.78 -3.89 -11.51
C VAL A 13 2.17 -2.50 -11.68
N PRO A 14 2.94 -1.40 -11.49
CA PRO A 14 4.30 -1.37 -10.93
C PRO A 14 4.38 -1.98 -9.53
N SER A 15 5.57 -2.44 -9.14
CA SER A 15 5.80 -3.02 -7.82
C SER A 15 5.58 -2.01 -6.71
N LYS A 16 5.27 -2.51 -5.50
CA LYS A 16 5.08 -1.65 -4.31
C LYS A 16 6.31 -0.77 -4.04
N GLU A 17 7.50 -1.29 -4.32
CA GLU A 17 8.78 -0.59 -4.17
C GLU A 17 8.94 0.55 -5.17
N GLU A 18 8.57 0.34 -6.43
CA GLU A 18 8.56 1.39 -7.45
C GLU A 18 7.58 2.51 -7.08
N VAL A 19 6.38 2.15 -6.58
CA VAL A 19 5.39 3.13 -6.12
C VAL A 19 5.85 3.87 -4.86
N ALA A 20 6.50 3.18 -3.92
CA ALA A 20 7.05 3.81 -2.73
C ALA A 20 8.13 4.83 -3.09
N ARG A 21 9.06 4.47 -3.99
CA ARG A 21 10.15 5.36 -4.40
C ARG A 21 9.68 6.53 -5.25
N SER A 22 8.62 6.36 -6.05
CA SER A 22 8.08 7.48 -6.84
C SER A 22 7.51 8.59 -5.95
N TRP A 23 7.03 8.25 -4.76
CA TRP A 23 6.43 9.21 -3.83
C TRP A 23 7.37 9.65 -2.69
N ALA A 24 8.03 8.70 -2.02
CA ALA A 24 8.87 8.96 -0.84
C ALA A 24 10.34 9.27 -1.20
N GLY A 25 10.72 9.16 -2.47
CA GLY A 25 12.10 9.36 -2.93
C GLY A 25 12.98 8.13 -2.73
N SER A 26 14.29 8.35 -2.53
CA SER A 26 15.28 7.28 -2.33
C SER A 26 15.08 6.58 -0.98
N VAL A 27 14.24 5.55 -0.97
CA VAL A 27 14.01 4.69 0.20
C VAL A 27 14.44 3.26 -0.05
N ASN A 28 14.92 2.60 0.99
CA ASN A 28 15.26 1.18 0.99
C ASN A 28 14.27 0.39 1.84
N LEU A 29 13.42 -0.43 1.20
CA LEU A 29 12.41 -1.23 1.88
C LEU A 29 13.03 -2.32 2.75
N GLN A 30 12.62 -2.36 4.01
CA GLN A 30 13.02 -3.38 5.00
C GLN A 30 11.96 -4.46 5.16
N GLY A 31 10.70 -4.15 4.85
CA GLY A 31 9.58 -5.07 4.96
C GLY A 31 8.26 -4.31 5.01
N SER A 32 7.19 -5.01 5.38
CA SER A 32 5.88 -4.40 5.59
C SER A 32 5.04 -5.18 6.60
N TYR A 33 3.98 -4.56 7.07
CA TYR A 33 2.91 -5.24 7.79
C TYR A 33 1.56 -4.80 7.23
N ARG A 34 0.57 -5.69 7.33
CA ARG A 34 -0.80 -5.44 6.87
C ARG A 34 -1.76 -5.40 8.04
N LEU A 35 -2.64 -4.41 8.07
CA LEU A 35 -3.74 -4.36 9.00
C LEU A 35 -4.88 -5.25 8.47
N VAL A 36 -5.51 -6.00 9.37
CA VAL A 36 -6.65 -6.81 8.99
C VAL A 36 -7.86 -5.91 8.78
N ASP A 37 -8.45 -5.98 7.59
CA ASP A 37 -9.76 -5.40 7.35
C ASP A 37 -10.83 -6.31 7.98
N LEU A 38 -11.52 -5.78 8.99
CA LEU A 38 -12.59 -6.49 9.68
C LEU A 38 -13.97 -6.24 9.03
N ASP A 39 -14.06 -5.33 8.06
CA ASP A 39 -15.29 -4.93 7.38
C ASP A 39 -15.23 -5.27 5.89
N LYS A 40 -15.74 -6.45 5.54
CA LYS A 40 -15.96 -6.93 4.15
C LYS A 40 -14.73 -7.01 3.24
N GLU A 41 -13.52 -6.76 3.74
CA GLU A 41 -12.26 -6.83 2.98
C GLU A 41 -12.20 -5.87 1.77
N GLU A 42 -12.89 -4.73 1.87
CA GLU A 42 -12.96 -3.72 0.82
C GLU A 42 -11.73 -2.81 0.82
N VAL A 43 -11.01 -2.70 1.95
CA VAL A 43 -9.89 -1.77 2.14
C VAL A 43 -8.65 -2.53 2.59
N GLY A 44 -7.70 -2.71 1.67
CA GLY A 44 -6.39 -3.23 2.05
C GLY A 44 -5.52 -2.13 2.65
N VAL A 45 -5.14 -2.22 3.93
CA VAL A 45 -4.18 -1.27 4.54
C VAL A 45 -2.86 -1.96 4.82
N GLU A 46 -1.77 -1.44 4.28
CA GLU A 46 -0.41 -1.95 4.46
C GLU A 46 0.54 -0.79 4.76
N VAL A 47 1.45 -0.99 5.71
CA VAL A 47 2.51 -0.02 5.98
C VAL A 47 3.82 -0.64 5.57
N LEU A 48 4.50 -0.01 4.62
CA LEU A 48 5.86 -0.35 4.26
C LEU A 48 6.82 0.29 5.27
N ILE A 49 7.80 -0.48 5.71
CA ILE A 49 8.90 -0.02 6.57
C ILE A 49 10.13 0.14 5.68
N ALA A 50 10.74 1.32 5.72
CA ALA A 50 11.92 1.63 4.92
C ALA A 50 12.95 2.42 5.71
N THR A 51 14.17 2.52 5.19
CA THR A 51 15.14 3.53 5.60
C THR A 51 15.29 4.61 4.53
N ASP A 52 15.45 5.86 4.96
CA ASP A 52 15.81 6.98 4.08
C ASP A 52 17.33 7.03 3.80
N GLU A 53 17.80 8.03 3.05
CA GLU A 53 19.22 8.21 2.71
C GLU A 53 20.11 8.50 3.93
N ASP A 54 19.52 8.91 5.05
CA ASP A 54 20.19 9.19 6.33
C ASP A 54 20.06 8.01 7.32
N ASP A 55 19.69 6.81 6.83
CA ASP A 55 19.44 5.59 7.61
C ASP A 55 18.33 5.74 8.69
N ARG A 56 17.41 6.71 8.55
CA ARG A 56 16.27 6.86 9.46
C ARG A 56 15.15 5.91 9.05
N LEU A 57 14.54 5.26 10.05
CA LEU A 57 13.37 4.42 9.83
C LEU A 57 12.15 5.27 9.50
N VAL A 58 11.50 5.00 8.36
CA VAL A 58 10.30 5.68 7.90
C VAL A 58 9.17 4.68 7.63
N GLN A 59 7.94 5.16 7.69
CA GLN A 59 6.72 4.41 7.40
C GLN A 59 6.02 5.00 6.19
N ILE A 60 5.63 4.15 5.25
CA ILE A 60 4.94 4.54 4.01
C ILE A 60 3.60 3.80 4.00
N PRO A 61 2.51 4.44 4.47
CA PRO A 61 1.23 3.78 4.63
C PRO A 61 0.43 3.84 3.31
N PHE A 62 0.11 2.67 2.77
CA PHE A 62 -0.69 2.48 1.56
C PHE A 62 -2.08 1.96 1.90
N SER A 63 -3.08 2.47 1.19
CA SER A 63 -4.37 1.78 1.04
C SER A 63 -4.54 1.27 -0.40
N TYR A 64 -5.15 0.09 -0.54
CA TYR A 64 -5.44 -0.56 -1.81
C TYR A 64 -6.94 -0.58 -2.07
N ARG A 65 -7.36 0.02 -3.18
CA ARG A 65 -8.78 0.21 -3.53
C ARG A 65 -9.13 -0.41 -4.89
N SER A 66 -10.37 -0.86 -5.03
CA SER A 66 -10.91 -1.34 -6.32
C SER A 66 -11.33 -0.22 -7.26
N GLU A 67 -11.35 1.02 -6.77
CA GLU A 67 -11.67 2.23 -7.52
C GLU A 67 -10.87 3.42 -6.97
N GLU A 68 -10.79 4.50 -7.73
CA GLU A 68 -10.11 5.73 -7.30
C GLU A 68 -10.94 6.45 -6.24
N VAL A 69 -10.36 6.69 -5.07
CA VAL A 69 -11.06 7.38 -3.96
C VAL A 69 -10.86 8.89 -4.04
N ASP A 70 -9.61 9.34 -4.12
CA ASP A 70 -9.25 10.74 -4.29
C ASP A 70 -8.00 10.85 -5.17
N PRO A 71 -8.08 11.52 -6.34
CA PRO A 71 -6.93 11.76 -7.20
C PRO A 71 -5.78 12.51 -6.52
N GLN A 72 -6.04 13.35 -5.50
CA GLN A 72 -5.00 14.09 -4.79
C GLN A 72 -4.11 13.18 -3.92
N HIS A 73 -4.64 12.03 -3.52
CA HIS A 73 -3.96 11.07 -2.66
C HIS A 73 -3.58 9.78 -3.40
N THR A 74 -4.02 9.63 -4.65
CA THR A 74 -3.68 8.48 -5.49
C THR A 74 -2.20 8.52 -5.84
N LEU A 75 -1.46 7.49 -5.42
CA LEU A 75 -0.03 7.35 -5.68
C LEU A 75 0.24 6.61 -6.98
N SER A 76 -0.54 5.57 -7.28
CA SER A 76 -0.43 4.80 -8.52
C SER A 76 -1.67 3.98 -8.79
N VAL A 77 -1.92 3.71 -10.07
CA VAL A 77 -2.74 2.59 -10.51
C VAL A 77 -1.82 1.40 -10.74
N VAL A 78 -2.22 0.21 -10.29
CA VAL A 78 -1.45 -1.03 -10.43
C VAL A 78 -2.33 -2.16 -10.96
N GLU A 79 -1.73 -3.13 -11.65
CA GLU A 79 -2.34 -4.41 -11.98
C GLU A 79 -1.89 -5.46 -10.95
N HIS A 80 -2.85 -6.05 -10.22
CA HIS A 80 -2.59 -7.11 -9.25
C HIS A 80 -2.97 -8.47 -9.86
N GLY A 81 -2.02 -9.41 -9.90
CA GLY A 81 -2.17 -10.67 -10.63
C GLY A 81 -3.36 -11.55 -10.21
N VAL A 82 -3.93 -11.34 -9.02
CA VAL A 82 -5.15 -12.03 -8.55
C VAL A 82 -6.39 -11.12 -8.48
N LEU A 83 -6.21 -9.82 -8.24
CA LEU A 83 -7.30 -8.92 -7.84
C LEU A 83 -7.65 -7.91 -8.94
N GLY A 84 -6.94 -7.95 -10.07
CA GLY A 84 -7.07 -7.03 -11.19
C GLY A 84 -6.49 -5.64 -10.88
N LYS A 85 -6.99 -4.65 -11.63
CA LYS A 85 -6.68 -3.23 -11.45
C LYS A 85 -6.98 -2.77 -10.02
N ARG A 86 -6.02 -2.09 -9.40
CA ARG A 86 -6.13 -1.48 -8.06
C ARG A 86 -5.54 -0.08 -8.05
N TRP A 87 -6.04 0.74 -7.14
CA TRP A 87 -5.50 2.06 -6.83
C TRP A 87 -4.74 1.98 -5.51
N ILE A 88 -3.47 2.38 -5.54
CA ILE A 88 -2.66 2.62 -4.35
C ILE A 88 -2.84 4.08 -3.99
N THR A 89 -3.34 4.33 -2.79
CA THR A 89 -3.56 5.67 -2.24
C THR A 89 -2.66 5.85 -1.01
N ASN A 90 -2.21 7.08 -0.76
CA ASN A 90 -1.63 7.42 0.53
C ASN A 90 -2.70 7.21 1.60
N ALA A 91 -2.50 6.27 2.51
CA ALA A 91 -3.51 5.91 3.49
C ALA A 91 -3.95 7.08 4.38
N LEU A 92 -3.09 8.09 4.59
CA LEU A 92 -3.45 9.29 5.36
C LEU A 92 -4.49 10.18 4.67
N GLY A 93 -4.65 10.02 3.35
CA GLY A 93 -5.69 10.69 2.57
C GLY A 93 -6.88 9.81 2.24
N ASP A 94 -6.91 8.58 2.76
CA ASP A 94 -8.02 7.65 2.59
C ASP A 94 -8.98 7.79 3.79
N PRO A 95 -10.28 8.03 3.58
CA PRO A 95 -11.23 8.29 4.67
C PRO A 95 -11.50 7.08 5.58
N VAL A 96 -11.06 5.88 5.22
CA VAL A 96 -11.30 4.65 6.00
C VAL A 96 -10.01 4.08 6.61
N ALA A 97 -8.85 4.30 5.97
CA ALA A 97 -7.61 3.60 6.28
C ALA A 97 -6.93 4.04 7.59
#